data_AF-A0A7C5H323-F1
#
_entry.id   AF-A0A7C5H323-F1
#
_cell.length_a   1.000
_cell.length_b   1.000
_cell.length_c   1.000
_cell.angle_alpha   90.00
_cell.angle_beta   90.00
_cell.angle_gamma   90.00
#
_symmetry.space_group_name_H-M   'P 1'
#
loop_
_entity.id
_entity.type
_entity.pdbx_description
1 polymer ?
#
loop_
_entity_poly.entity_id
_entity_poly.type
_entity_poly.pdbx_seq_one_letter_code
_entity_poly.pdbx_strand_id
1 'polypeptide(L)'
;MKALINGKIIYERKVLDGYTLLFDKKIIALSKDRPPAQSEVIDAEGCYVSAGFVDMHIHGSGGADVMDATPEMGIPGTILMENAGRGVADIARRMLEQPNGKLVHIYCGAGSNGG
;
A
#
# COMPACT_ATOMS: atom_id res chain seq x y z
N MET A 1 -6.24 8.93 14.24
CA MET A 1 -6.92 9.29 12.97
C MET A 1 -5.95 10.04 12.09
N LYS A 2 -5.81 9.58 10.84
CA LYS A 2 -4.91 10.10 9.83
C LYS A 2 -5.69 10.58 8.61
N ALA A 3 -5.12 11.52 7.89
CA ALA A 3 -5.66 12.06 6.65
C ALA A 3 -4.56 12.07 5.59
N LEU A 4 -4.77 11.37 4.49
CA LEU A 4 -3.91 11.48 3.32
C LEU A 4 -4.49 12.53 2.36
N ILE A 5 -3.66 13.49 1.97
CA ILE A 5 -4.03 14.61 1.08
C ILE A 5 -3.15 14.66 -0.16
N ASN A 6 -3.57 15.48 -1.13
CA ASN A 6 -2.77 15.79 -2.32
C ASN A 6 -2.33 14.54 -3.10
N GLY A 7 -3.14 13.48 -3.05
CA GLY A 7 -2.91 12.23 -3.78
C GLY A 7 -3.91 12.06 -4.93
N LYS A 8 -3.52 11.27 -5.93
CA LYS A 8 -4.40 10.78 -7.00
C LYS A 8 -4.91 9.39 -6.63
N ILE A 9 -6.08 9.34 -6.01
CA ILE A 9 -6.57 8.11 -5.38
C ILE A 9 -7.20 7.21 -6.43
N ILE A 10 -6.64 6.01 -6.61
CA ILE A 10 -7.19 4.96 -7.45
C ILE A 10 -8.27 4.26 -6.65
N TYR A 11 -9.52 4.45 -7.06
CA TYR A 11 -10.67 3.82 -6.44
C TYR A 11 -11.58 3.24 -7.52
N GLU A 12 -11.90 1.95 -7.39
CA GLU A 12 -12.56 1.14 -8.41
C GLU A 12 -11.84 1.22 -9.77
N ARG A 13 -12.42 1.94 -10.73
CA ARG A 13 -11.90 2.14 -12.10
C ARG A 13 -11.68 3.61 -12.42
N LYS A 14 -11.52 4.45 -11.39
CA LYS A 14 -11.38 5.91 -11.51
C LYS A 14 -10.17 6.39 -10.74
N VAL A 15 -9.66 7.55 -11.17
CA VAL A 15 -8.67 8.33 -10.45
C VAL A 15 -9.37 9.55 -9.86
N LEU A 16 -9.39 9.64 -8.54
CA LEU A 16 -9.99 10.74 -7.81
C LEU A 16 -8.90 11.76 -7.46
N ASP A 17 -9.07 13.00 -7.90
CA ASP A 17 -8.17 14.13 -7.64
C ASP A 17 -8.84 15.15 -6.71
N GLY A 18 -8.07 15.75 -5.81
CA GLY A 18 -8.57 16.71 -4.80
C GLY A 18 -9.37 16.08 -3.65
N TYR A 19 -9.23 14.78 -3.42
CA TYR A 19 -9.87 14.07 -2.30
C TYR A 19 -8.91 13.90 -1.12
N THR A 20 -9.47 13.99 0.08
CA THR A 20 -8.87 13.59 1.35
C THR A 20 -9.32 12.16 1.68
N LEU A 21 -8.36 11.28 1.94
CA LEU A 21 -8.61 9.93 2.46
C LEU A 21 -8.44 9.94 3.98
N LEU A 22 -9.54 9.76 4.72
CA LEU A 22 -9.53 9.65 6.18
C LEU A 22 -9.46 8.19 6.59
N PHE A 23 -8.53 7.87 7.47
CA PHE A 23 -8.33 6.50 7.94
C PHE A 23 -7.75 6.43 9.35
N ASP A 24 -7.89 5.26 9.95
CA ASP A 24 -7.14 4.87 11.14
C ASP A 24 -6.74 3.40 10.96
N LYS A 25 -7.29 2.46 11.75
CA LYS A 25 -7.17 1.02 11.45
C LYS A 25 -7.94 0.57 10.20
N LYS A 26 -8.90 1.37 9.74
CA LYS A 26 -9.72 1.13 8.55
C LYS A 26 -9.87 2.45 7.80
N ILE A 27 -10.23 2.37 6.52
CA ILE A 27 -10.70 3.55 5.77
C ILE A 27 -12.01 4.00 6.40
N ILE A 28 -12.10 5.29 6.72
CA ILE A 28 -13.26 5.93 7.35
C ILE A 28 -14.09 6.64 6.30
N ALA A 29 -13.45 7.45 5.46
CA ALA A 29 -14.12 8.24 4.44
C ALA A 29 -13.18 8.70 3.32
N LEU A 30 -13.79 9.01 2.18
CA LEU A 30 -13.21 9.73 1.05
C LEU A 30 -14.07 10.98 0.83
N SER A 31 -13.50 12.17 1.03
CA SER A 31 -14.24 13.44 0.87
C SER A 31 -13.40 14.51 0.20
N LYS A 32 -14.04 15.59 -0.27
CA LYS A 32 -13.33 16.78 -0.78
C LYS A 32 -13.11 17.84 0.31
N ASP A 33 -13.49 17.52 1.54
CA ASP A 33 -13.37 18.43 2.66
C ASP A 33 -11.93 18.49 3.15
N ARG A 34 -11.61 19.57 3.86
CA ARG A 34 -10.32 19.68 4.56
C ARG A 34 -10.21 18.58 5.62
N PRO A 35 -8.99 18.06 5.87
CA PRO A 35 -8.73 17.19 7.01
C PRO A 35 -9.26 17.82 8.31
N PRO A 36 -9.88 17.03 9.21
CA PRO A 36 -10.25 17.49 10.54
C PRO A 36 -9.04 18.09 11.28
N ALA A 37 -9.24 19.14 12.08
CA ALA A 37 -8.15 19.88 12.70
C ALA A 37 -7.18 19.05 13.58
N GLN A 38 -7.63 17.88 14.07
CA GLN A 38 -6.86 16.98 14.93
C GLN A 38 -6.32 15.73 14.20
N SER A 39 -6.51 15.61 12.88
CA SER A 39 -5.96 14.48 12.13
C SER A 39 -4.47 14.67 11.86
N GLU A 40 -3.70 13.59 11.98
CA GLU A 40 -2.34 13.53 11.46
C GLU A 40 -2.38 13.57 9.92
N VAL A 41 -1.76 14.58 9.32
CA VAL A 41 -1.81 14.80 7.88
C VAL A 41 -0.59 14.17 7.21
N ILE A 42 -0.84 13.37 6.18
CA ILE A 42 0.14 12.76 5.30
C ILE A 42 -0.04 13.38 3.91
N ASP A 43 0.98 14.09 3.42
CA ASP A 43 1.00 14.61 2.05
C ASP A 43 1.53 13.52 1.09
N ALA A 44 0.75 13.19 0.06
CA ALA A 44 1.14 12.24 -0.97
C ALA A 44 1.88 12.90 -2.16
N GLU A 45 2.14 14.21 -2.09
CA GLU A 45 2.99 14.96 -3.03
C GLU A 45 2.57 14.83 -4.50
N GLY A 46 1.26 14.77 -4.76
CA GLY A 46 0.69 14.61 -6.09
C GLY A 46 0.73 13.18 -6.65
N CYS A 47 1.24 12.23 -5.89
CA CYS A 47 1.43 10.84 -6.33
C CYS A 47 0.13 10.03 -6.30
N TYR A 48 0.15 8.90 -6.99
CA TYR A 48 -0.97 7.96 -6.98
C TYR A 48 -1.04 7.19 -5.66
N VAL A 49 -2.27 7.02 -5.17
CA VAL A 49 -2.56 6.28 -3.95
C VAL A 49 -3.47 5.12 -4.33
N SER A 50 -3.04 3.89 -4.10
CA SER A 50 -3.82 2.69 -4.38
C SER A 50 -4.10 1.92 -3.09
N ALA A 51 -5.03 0.96 -3.16
CA ALA A 51 -5.00 -0.14 -2.21
C ALA A 51 -3.63 -0.85 -2.28
N GLY A 52 -3.21 -1.44 -1.16
CA GLY A 52 -2.04 -2.31 -1.15
C GLY A 52 -2.23 -3.47 -2.13
N PHE A 53 -1.15 -3.90 -2.78
CA PHE A 53 -1.21 -5.02 -3.71
C PHE A 53 -1.44 -6.34 -2.96
N VAL A 54 -2.31 -7.17 -3.52
CA VAL A 54 -2.54 -8.54 -3.06
C VAL A 54 -1.83 -9.47 -4.02
N ASP A 55 -0.86 -10.20 -3.51
CA ASP A 55 -0.22 -11.28 -4.24
C ASP A 55 -0.98 -12.58 -3.99
N MET A 56 -1.61 -13.12 -5.03
CA MET A 56 -2.37 -14.38 -4.92
C MET A 56 -1.47 -15.61 -4.95
N HIS A 57 -0.22 -15.49 -5.39
CA HIS A 57 0.66 -16.64 -5.56
C HIS A 57 2.14 -16.25 -5.42
N ILE A 58 2.67 -16.44 -4.22
CA ILE A 58 4.08 -16.24 -3.91
C ILE A 58 4.71 -17.55 -3.42
N HIS A 59 5.88 -17.90 -3.96
CA HIS A 59 6.70 -19.00 -3.44
C HIS A 59 7.66 -18.54 -2.35
N GLY A 60 7.98 -17.26 -2.23
CA GLY A 60 8.91 -16.75 -1.22
C GLY A 60 9.14 -15.25 -1.35
N SER A 61 9.50 -14.57 -0.26
CA SER A 61 9.89 -13.15 -0.27
C SER A 61 11.09 -12.91 0.64
N GLY A 62 11.85 -11.84 0.40
CA GLY A 62 12.98 -11.47 1.25
C GLY A 62 14.18 -12.43 1.22
N GLY A 63 14.26 -13.31 0.21
CA GLY A 63 15.36 -14.27 0.04
C GLY A 63 15.12 -15.66 0.65
N ALA A 64 13.90 -15.96 1.07
CA ALA A 64 13.49 -17.27 1.57
C ALA A 64 12.21 -17.77 0.87
N ASP A 65 12.12 -19.07 0.60
CA ASP A 65 10.93 -19.74 0.09
C ASP A 65 9.94 -20.02 1.24
N VAL A 66 8.64 -20.06 0.95
CA VAL A 66 7.57 -20.50 1.87
C VAL A 66 7.79 -21.96 2.26
N MET A 67 8.38 -22.75 1.36
CA MET A 67 8.79 -24.13 1.59
C MET A 67 10.08 -24.22 2.44
N ASP A 68 10.84 -23.13 2.59
CA ASP A 68 11.99 -23.03 3.52
C ASP A 68 11.55 -22.67 4.96
N ALA A 69 10.28 -22.28 5.15
CA ALA A 69 9.74 -21.96 6.47
C ALA A 69 9.51 -23.25 7.27
N THR A 70 10.58 -23.76 7.89
CA THR A 70 10.44 -24.78 8.94
C THR A 70 9.74 -24.17 10.16
N PRO A 71 9.04 -24.98 10.99
CA PRO A 71 8.49 -24.52 12.27
C PRO A 71 9.52 -23.85 13.19
N GLU A 72 10.82 -24.05 12.93
CA GLU A 72 11.94 -23.49 13.69
C GLU A 72 12.22 -22.02 13.39
N MET A 73 11.89 -21.53 12.19
CA MET A 73 12.12 -20.13 11.81
C MET A 73 11.16 -19.14 12.47
N GLY A 74 10.00 -19.62 12.93
CA GLY A 74 9.06 -18.83 13.74
C GLY A 74 8.41 -17.63 13.04
N ILE A 75 8.49 -17.54 11.70
CA ILE A 75 7.92 -16.43 10.93
C ILE A 75 6.47 -16.79 10.54
N PRO A 76 5.44 -16.05 11.03
CA PRO A 76 4.05 -16.31 10.67
C PRO A 76 3.80 -16.10 9.17
N GLY A 77 2.97 -16.94 8.55
CA GLY A 77 2.63 -16.83 7.12
C GLY A 77 2.04 -15.47 6.70
N THR A 78 1.40 -14.74 7.63
CA THR A 78 0.93 -13.36 7.41
C THR A 78 2.07 -12.38 7.13
N ILE A 79 3.23 -12.56 7.77
CA ILE A 79 4.43 -11.74 7.55
C ILE A 79 5.04 -12.05 6.18
N LEU A 80 5.03 -13.31 5.75
CA LEU A 80 5.49 -13.70 4.42
C LEU A 80 4.60 -13.06 3.33
N MET A 81 3.29 -13.02 3.54
CA MET A 81 2.36 -12.39 2.60
C MET A 81 2.43 -10.85 2.58
N GLU A 82 2.67 -10.20 3.73
CA GLU A 82 2.92 -8.75 3.76
C GLU A 82 4.20 -8.40 2.96
N ASN A 83 5.26 -9.19 3.14
CA ASN A 83 6.50 -9.06 2.38
C ASN A 83 6.31 -9.39 0.90
N ALA A 84 5.31 -10.20 0.52
CA ALA A 84 4.94 -10.45 -0.88
C ALA A 84 4.46 -9.17 -1.55
N GLY A 85 3.44 -8.52 -0.98
CA GLY A 85 2.89 -7.26 -1.50
C GLY A 85 3.93 -6.14 -1.55
N ARG A 86 4.80 -6.06 -0.53
CA ARG A 86 5.95 -5.15 -0.54
C ARG A 86 6.96 -5.49 -1.65
N GLY A 87 7.25 -6.78 -1.83
CA GLY A 87 8.13 -7.27 -2.90
C GLY A 87 7.62 -6.91 -4.29
N VAL A 88 6.31 -7.01 -4.54
CA VAL A 88 5.69 -6.56 -5.80
C VAL A 88 5.88 -5.06 -6.00
N ALA A 89 5.69 -4.24 -4.96
CA ALA A 89 5.92 -2.80 -5.04
C ALA A 89 7.40 -2.46 -5.33
N ASP A 90 8.33 -3.18 -4.71
CA ASP A 90 9.77 -3.02 -4.94
C ASP A 90 10.21 -3.47 -6.34
N ILE A 91 9.66 -4.58 -6.85
CA ILE A 91 9.89 -5.04 -8.22
C ILE A 91 9.30 -4.03 -9.20
N ALA A 92 8.07 -3.56 -9.00
CA ALA A 92 7.47 -2.52 -9.83
C ALA A 92 8.35 -1.25 -9.85
N ARG A 93 8.88 -0.84 -8.69
CA ARG A 93 9.81 0.30 -8.59
C ARG A 93 11.10 0.06 -9.39
N ARG A 94 11.66 -1.15 -9.40
CA ARG A 94 12.85 -1.53 -10.18
C ARG A 94 12.56 -1.63 -11.67
N MET A 95 11.42 -2.21 -12.05
CA MET A 95 11.00 -2.30 -13.45
C MET A 95 10.72 -0.93 -14.08
N LEU A 96 10.34 0.05 -13.26
CA LEU A 96 10.10 1.43 -13.67
C LEU A 96 11.37 2.30 -13.67
N GLU A 97 12.56 1.72 -13.88
CA GLU A 97 13.85 2.44 -13.92
C GLU A 97 13.78 3.69 -14.84
N GLN A 98 13.86 4.86 -14.20
CA GLN A 98 13.67 6.21 -14.77
C GLN A 98 12.32 6.41 -15.48
N PRO A 99 11.22 6.68 -14.73
CA PRO A 99 10.00 7.12 -15.37
C PRO A 99 10.23 8.55 -15.87
N ASN A 100 10.40 8.71 -17.19
CA ASN A 100 10.11 10.00 -17.84
C ASN A 100 8.59 10.23 -17.73
N GLY A 101 8.10 10.57 -16.54
CA GLY A 101 6.69 10.54 -16.20
C GLY A 101 6.40 10.79 -14.72
N LYS A 102 5.12 10.71 -14.36
CA LYS A 102 4.62 11.06 -13.02
C LYS A 102 5.14 10.07 -11.96
N LEU A 103 5.59 10.63 -10.83
CA LEU A 103 6.02 9.85 -9.66
C LEU A 103 4.81 9.15 -9.01
N VAL A 104 4.99 7.91 -8.55
CA VAL A 104 3.96 7.10 -7.87
C VAL A 104 4.54 6.61 -6.54
N HIS A 105 3.98 7.04 -5.41
CA HIS A 105 4.33 6.57 -4.07
C HIS A 105 3.33 5.48 -3.66
N ILE A 106 3.83 4.27 -3.48
CA ILE A 106 3.01 3.12 -3.11
C ILE A 106 3.04 2.99 -1.58
N TYR A 107 1.90 3.21 -0.94
CA TYR A 107 1.74 3.01 0.50
C TYR A 107 1.12 1.63 0.75
N CYS A 108 1.92 0.70 1.27
CA CYS A 108 1.45 -0.61 1.69
C CYS A 108 0.98 -0.53 3.15
N GLY A 109 -0.32 -0.76 3.38
CA GLY A 109 -0.84 -1.01 4.73
C GLY A 109 -0.56 -2.46 5.18
N ALA A 110 -0.78 -2.75 6.46
CA ALA A 110 -0.82 -4.12 6.97
C ALA A 110 -1.89 -4.89 6.19
N GLY A 111 -1.48 -5.73 5.24
CA GLY A 111 -2.40 -6.41 4.33
C GLY A 111 -3.52 -7.14 5.08
N SER A 112 -4.78 -6.92 4.70
CA SER A 112 -5.88 -7.77 5.15
C SER A 112 -6.07 -8.89 4.13
N ASN A 113 -5.30 -9.97 4.30
CA ASN A 113 -5.65 -11.22 3.64
C ASN A 113 -6.89 -11.75 4.34
N GLY A 114 -8.00 -11.79 3.60
CA GLY A 114 -9.22 -12.42 4.08
C GLY A 114 -8.92 -13.86 4.51
N GLY A 115 -8.92 -14.05 5.82
CA GLY A 115 -8.97 -15.32 6.54
C GLY A 115 -9.85 -15.09 7.76
#